data_AF-A0A523ZNK8-F1
#
_entry.id   AF-A0A523ZNK8-F1
#
_cell.length_a   1.000
_cell.length_b   1.000
_cell.length_c   1.000
_cell.angle_alpha   90.00
_cell.angle_beta   90.00
_cell.angle_gamma   90.00
#
_symmetry.space_group_name_H-M   'P 1'
#
loop_
_entity.id
_entity.type
_entity.pdbx_description
1 polymer ?
#
loop_
_entity_poly.entity_id
_entity_poly.type
_entity_poly.pdbx_seq_one_letter_code
_entity_poly.pdbx_strand_id
1 'polypeptide(L)' 'MEKTKLNWLLLFHSLGLGCLSSSIFLQILVFKDIIQQGYFIAREQNQLILSLEVFLSVFAVVYFVYIYQRYVRSLK' A
#
# COMPACT_ATOMS: atom_id res chain seq x y z
N MET A 1 -9.53 -28.29 2.14
CA MET A 1 -9.96 -27.05 2.84
C MET A 1 -8.79 -26.22 3.38
N GLU A 2 -7.62 -26.82 3.63
CA GLU A 2 -6.42 -26.13 4.11
C GLU A 2 -5.68 -25.32 3.02
N LYS A 3 -5.57 -25.89 1.81
CA LYS A 3 -4.93 -25.22 0.65
C LYS A 3 -5.58 -23.88 0.28
N THR A 4 -6.91 -23.79 0.36
CA THR A 4 -7.65 -22.56 0.04
C THR A 4 -7.36 -21.45 1.04
N LYS A 5 -7.27 -21.76 2.35
CA LYS A 5 -6.89 -20.77 3.38
C LYS A 5 -5.46 -20.25 3.18
N LEU A 6 -4.52 -21.13 2.83
CA LEU A 6 -3.13 -20.75 2.57
C LEU A 6 -3.03 -19.78 1.38
N ASN A 7 -3.78 -20.05 0.30
CA ASN A 7 -3.80 -19.20 -0.89
C ASN A 7 -4.34 -17.79 -0.60
N TRP A 8 -5.42 -17.66 0.17
CA TRP A 8 -5.96 -16.35 0.55
C TRP A 8 -4.99 -15.54 1.43
N LEU A 9 -4.30 -16.20 2.35
CA LEU A 9 -3.30 -15.54 3.20
C LEU A 9 -2.10 -15.03 2.38
N LEU A 10 -1.66 -15.83 1.40
CA LEU A 10 -0.61 -15.48 0.45
C LEU A 10 -1.02 -14.29 -0.42
N LEU A 11 -2.25 -14.30 -0.96
CA LEU A 11 -2.77 -13.18 -1.75
C LEU A 11 -2.84 -11.90 -0.91
N PHE A 12 -3.34 -11.99 0.33
CA PHE A 12 -3.39 -10.86 1.26
C PHE A 12 -2.00 -10.28 1.55
N HIS A 13 -1.01 -11.13 1.86
CA HIS A 13 0.36 -10.66 2.13
C HIS A 13 1.04 -10.13 0.86
N SER A 14 0.87 -10.79 -0.28
CA SER A 14 1.44 -10.35 -1.56
C SER A 14 0.88 -8.98 -1.95
N LEU A 15 -0.43 -8.80 -1.86
CA LEU A 15 -1.09 -7.53 -2.15
C LEU A 15 -0.68 -6.45 -1.15
N GLY A 16 -0.62 -6.77 0.14
CA GLY A 16 -0.17 -5.87 1.20
C GLY A 16 1.26 -5.39 1.02
N LEU A 17 2.20 -6.31 0.84
CA LEU A 17 3.60 -5.99 0.58
C LEU A 17 3.77 -5.24 -0.75
N GLY A 18 3.00 -5.60 -1.77
CA GLY A 18 2.95 -4.88 -3.05
C GLY A 18 2.53 -3.41 -2.85
N CYS A 19 1.44 -3.17 -2.13
CA CYS A 19 0.97 -1.80 -1.85
C CYS A 19 1.99 -0.98 -1.03
N LEU A 20 2.66 -1.61 -0.06
CA LEU A 20 3.72 -0.93 0.71
C LEU A 20 4.94 -0.59 -0.14
N SER A 21 5.35 -1.48 -1.04
CA SER A 21 6.42 -1.20 -2.00
C SER A 21 6.05 -0.06 -2.95
N SER A 22 4.84 -0.11 -3.51
CA SER A 22 4.32 0.91 -4.40
C SER A 22 4.18 2.28 -3.72
N SER A 23 3.79 2.34 -2.44
CA SER A 23 3.70 3.61 -1.72
C SER A 23 5.07 4.27 -1.50
N ILE A 24 6.11 3.48 -1.22
CA ILE A 24 7.50 3.97 -1.15
C ILE A 24 7.93 4.54 -2.50
N PHE A 25 7.62 3.83 -3.60
CA PHE A 25 7.96 4.29 -4.95
C PHE A 25 7.22 5.60 -5.30
N LEU A 26 5.92 5.68 -5.01
CA LEU A 26 5.12 6.90 -5.18
C LEU A 26 5.72 8.06 -4.39
N GLN A 27 6.16 7.82 -3.15
CA GLN A 27 6.77 8.86 -2.32
C GLN A 27 8.06 9.42 -2.95
N ILE A 28 8.87 8.57 -3.57
CA ILE A 28 10.07 9.01 -4.30
C ILE A 28 9.69 9.90 -5.49
N LEU A 29 8.65 9.54 -6.24
CA LEU A 29 8.16 10.35 -7.37
C LEU A 29 7.62 11.70 -6.89
N VAL A 30 6.85 11.71 -5.80
CA VAL A 30 6.33 12.91 -5.16
C VAL A 30 7.48 13.85 -4.77
N PHE A 31 8.51 13.33 -4.11
CA PHE A 31 9.67 14.14 -3.73
C PHE A 31 10.43 14.67 -4.94
N LYS A 32 10.62 13.84 -5.98
CA LYS A 32 11.23 14.28 -7.23
C LYS A 32 10.45 15.44 -7.83
N ASP A 33 9.13 15.36 -7.88
CA ASP A 33 8.28 16.39 -8.47
C ASP A 33 8.31 17.69 -7.65
N ILE A 34 8.24 17.60 -6.32
CA ILE A 34 8.38 18.74 -5.41
C ILE A 34 9.74 19.42 -5.60
N ILE A 35 10.82 18.66 -5.74
CA ILE A 35 12.16 19.22 -5.99
C ILE A 35 12.21 19.96 -7.34
N GLN A 36 11.52 19.45 -8.37
CA GLN A 36 11.55 20.03 -9.72
C GLN A 36 10.62 21.24 -9.88
N GLN A 37 9.40 21.18 -9.33
CA GLN A 37 8.33 22.15 -9.60
C GLN A 37 7.96 23.00 -8.37
N GLY A 38 8.44 22.62 -7.17
CA GLY A 38 8.13 23.27 -5.90
C GLY A 38 6.83 22.81 -5.24
N TYR A 39 6.01 22.02 -5.95
CA TYR A 39 4.76 21.45 -5.45
C TYR A 39 4.46 20.13 -6.17
N PHE A 40 3.51 19.35 -5.63
CA PHE A 40 3.02 18.12 -6.25
C PHE A 40 1.49 18.18 -6.34
N ILE A 41 0.95 17.98 -7.54
CA ILE A 41 -0.49 17.84 -7.77
C ILE A 41 -0.72 16.51 -8.47
N ALA A 42 -1.19 15.51 -7.72
CA ALA A 42 -1.78 14.30 -8.31
C ALA A 42 -3.25 14.58 -8.62
N ARG A 43 -3.64 14.52 -9.89
CA ARG A 43 -5.04 14.62 -10.30
C ARG A 43 -5.41 13.42 -11.17
N GLU A 44 -6.14 12.49 -10.59
CA GLU A 44 -6.77 11.40 -11.33
C GLU A 44 -8.15 11.85 -11.82
N GLN A 45 -8.39 11.75 -13.12
CA GLN A 45 -9.65 12.19 -13.74
C GLN A 45 -10.66 11.05 -13.77
N ASN A 46 -10.19 9.81 -13.80
CA ASN A 46 -11.05 8.64 -13.83
C ASN A 46 -11.49 8.24 -12.42
N GLN A 47 -12.79 8.42 -12.14
CA GLN A 47 -13.39 8.11 -10.84
C GLN A 47 -13.19 6.65 -10.39
N LEU A 48 -13.13 5.70 -11.33
CA LEU A 48 -12.90 4.30 -10.99
C LEU A 48 -11.48 4.05 -10.49
N ILE A 49 -10.50 4.69 -11.14
CA ILE A 49 -9.09 4.58 -10.75
C ILE A 49 -8.89 5.27 -9.41
N LEU A 50 -9.42 6.49 -9.25
CA LEU A 50 -9.34 7.23 -7.99
C LEU A 50 -9.95 6.43 -6.82
N SER A 51 -11.11 5.81 -7.02
CA SER A 51 -11.72 4.97 -5.99
C SER A 51 -10.86 3.75 -5.64
N LEU A 52 -10.22 3.13 -6.64
CA LEU A 52 -9.31 2.01 -6.43
C LEU A 52 -8.07 2.45 -5.64
N GLU A 53 -7.47 3.59 -5.99
CA GLU A 53 -6.30 4.14 -5.30
C GLU A 53 -6.61 4.45 -3.83
N VAL A 54 -7.75 5.09 -3.55
CA VAL A 54 -8.18 5.37 -2.18
C VAL A 54 -8.39 4.06 -1.42
N PHE A 55 -9.07 3.09 -2.03
CA PHE A 55 -9.29 1.78 -1.42
C PHE A 55 -7.97 1.06 -1.09
N LEU A 56 -7.05 0.98 -2.05
CA LEU A 56 -5.74 0.34 -1.87
C LEU A 56 -4.88 1.09 -0.84
N SER A 57 -4.99 2.42 -0.77
CA SER A 57 -4.31 3.23 0.24
C SER A 57 -4.80 2.91 1.65
N VAL A 58 -6.12 2.87 1.85
CA VAL A 58 -6.72 2.48 3.14
C VAL A 58 -6.31 1.04 3.51
N PHE A 59 -6.37 0.12 2.55
CA PHE A 59 -5.93 -1.26 2.73
C PHE A 59 -4.45 -1.33 3.17
N ALA A 60 -3.56 -0.59 2.50
CA ALA A 60 -2.13 -0.56 2.81
C ALA A 60 -1.86 -0.06 4.24
N VAL A 61 -2.59 0.97 4.69
CA VAL A 61 -2.49 1.48 6.07
C VAL A 61 -2.90 0.42 7.08
N VAL A 62 -4.04 -0.24 6.87
CA VAL A 62 -4.52 -1.32 7.75
C VAL A 62 -3.53 -2.49 7.77
N TYR A 63 -3.03 -2.90 6.60
CA TYR A 63 -2.03 -3.95 6.47
C TYR A 63 -0.71 -3.61 7.17
N PHE A 64 -0.26 -2.36 7.06
CA PHE A 64 0.94 -1.87 7.74
C PHE A 64 0.81 -1.98 9.26
N VAL A 65 -0.32 -1.53 9.82
CA VAL A 65 -0.59 -1.65 11.27
C VAL A 65 -0.60 -3.12 11.69
N TYR A 66 -1.26 -3.98 10.90
CA TYR A 66 -1.31 -5.42 11.16
C TYR A 66 0.10 -6.05 11.20
N ILE A 67 0.94 -5.82 10.19
CA ILE A 67 2.28 -6.41 10.12
C ILE A 67 3.21 -5.83 11.18
N TYR A 68 3.10 -4.54 11.49
CA TYR A 68 3.86 -3.88 12.55
C TYR A 68 3.53 -4.48 13.92
N GLN A 69 2.24 -4.62 14.25
CA GLN A 69 1.82 -5.26 15.50
C GLN A 69 2.32 -6.71 15.59
N ARG A 70 2.23 -7.46 14.49
CA ARG A 70 2.73 -8.85 14.42
C ARG A 70 4.25 -8.89 14.66
N TYR A 71 5.00 -7.98 14.06
CA TYR A 71 6.45 -7.89 14.23
C TYR A 71 6.82 -7.60 15.68
N VAL A 72 6.22 -6.59 16.31
CA VAL A 72 6.46 -6.25 17.72
C VAL A 72 6.13 -7.42 18.65
N ARG A 73 5.02 -8.13 18.40
CA ARG A 73 4.66 -9.33 19.19
C ARG A 73 5.67 -10.47 19.01
N SER A 74 6.34 -10.58 17.88
CA SER A 74 7.34 -11.61 17.63
C SER A 74 8.69 -11.32 18.30
N LEU A 75 8.95 -10.06 18.66
CA LEU A 75 10.17 -9.65 19.36
C LEU A 75 10.04 -9.76 20.88
N LYS A 76 8.83 -10.01 21.38
CA LYS A 76 8.51 -10.18 22.80
C LYS A 76 8.55 -11.66 23.18
#